data_AF-A0A1S3SBN9-F1
#
_entry.id   AF-A0A1S3SBN9-F1
#
_cell.length_a   1.000
_cell.length_b   1.000
_cell.length_c   1.000
_cell.angle_alpha   90.00
_cell.angle_beta   90.00
_cell.angle_gamma   90.00
#
_symmetry.space_group_name_H-M   'P 1'
#
loop_
_entity.id
_entity.type
_entity.pdbx_description
1 polymer ?
#
loop_
_entity_poly.entity_id
_entity_poly.type
_entity_poly.pdbx_seq_one_letter_code
_entity_poly.pdbx_strand_id
1 'polypeptide(L)'
;MTLALAYLLALPQVLDANRCFEKQSHSALSLQLAAYYYSLQIYNQLVPCLKASTHTLYRADPKELIRLVTQHVMAHSDWPADVEELIGQLQVYNERLTDLTQAQVLQGLGRGVDVKRFSSDAHYKKQTILGLTETLDDSVWRISLSLAQRYSIPLWDIYMTHLEFLFTDSGLSTKDIEGRVETLALFDSLKSEPESFHSHMSKYVLTTVEGTDLPRLLYFYTLLEECGCGSYCSSVITPDTHIKLLKKLRSVTT
;
A
#
# COMPACT_ATOMS: atom_id res chain seq x y z
N MET A 1 7.73 16.17 20.66
CA MET A 1 8.35 16.40 21.98
C MET A 1 8.24 15.19 22.91
N THR A 2 7.06 14.58 23.07
CA THR A 2 6.84 13.44 23.98
C THR A 2 7.64 12.18 23.63
N LEU A 3 7.80 11.90 22.33
CA LEU A 3 8.61 10.76 21.85
C LEU A 3 10.11 10.96 22.10
N ALA A 4 10.61 12.19 21.98
CA ALA A 4 12.02 12.50 22.27
C ALA A 4 12.34 12.26 23.75
N LEU A 5 11.41 12.61 24.64
CA LEU A 5 11.47 12.30 26.07
C LEU A 5 11.51 10.79 26.32
N ALA A 6 10.69 10.00 25.64
CA ALA A 6 10.70 8.54 25.77
C ALA A 6 12.05 7.93 25.31
N TYR A 7 12.61 8.40 24.19
CA TYR A 7 13.94 7.96 23.75
C TYR A 7 15.04 8.36 24.73
N LEU A 8 14.98 9.55 25.31
CA LEU A 8 15.94 9.99 26.33
C LEU A 8 15.88 9.11 27.59
N LEU A 9 14.68 8.72 28.02
CA LEU A 9 14.48 7.87 29.20
C LEU A 9 14.90 6.41 28.97
N ALA A 10 14.85 5.94 27.72
CA ALA A 10 15.25 4.60 27.31
C ALA A 10 16.74 4.47 26.98
N LEU A 11 17.55 5.51 27.18
CA LEU A 11 18.98 5.45 26.87
C LEU A 11 19.69 4.42 27.77
N PRO A 12 20.50 3.52 27.19
CA PRO A 12 21.27 2.54 27.97
C PRO A 12 22.34 3.22 28.84
N GLN A 13 22.84 4.38 28.39
CA GLN A 13 23.77 5.23 29.13
C GLN A 13 23.14 6.63 29.34
N VAL A 14 22.82 6.95 30.60
CA VAL A 14 22.07 8.17 30.96
C VAL A 14 22.77 9.46 30.54
N LEU A 15 24.11 9.47 30.53
CA LEU A 15 24.90 10.65 30.16
C LEU A 15 24.89 10.94 28.65
N ASP A 16 24.51 9.98 27.80
CA ASP A 16 24.42 10.21 26.36
C ASP A 16 23.29 11.19 25.99
N ALA A 17 22.33 11.41 26.90
CA ALA A 17 21.30 12.43 26.78
C ALA A 17 21.90 13.84 26.57
N ASN A 18 23.10 14.09 27.08
CA ASN A 18 23.77 15.39 26.95
C ASN A 18 24.04 15.75 25.48
N ARG A 19 24.40 14.76 24.65
CA ARG A 19 24.61 14.95 23.20
C ARG A 19 23.33 15.38 22.48
N CYS A 20 22.17 15.04 23.03
CA CYS A 20 20.88 15.47 22.52
C CYS A 20 20.57 16.90 22.98
N PHE A 21 20.72 17.19 24.27
CA PHE A 21 20.44 18.52 24.83
C PHE A 21 21.36 19.62 24.28
N GLU A 22 22.65 19.32 24.02
CA GLU A 22 23.61 20.25 23.41
C GLU A 22 23.24 20.64 21.96
N LYS A 23 22.49 19.78 21.26
CA LYS A 23 22.02 20.05 19.89
C LYS A 23 20.70 20.81 19.84
N GLN A 24 20.00 20.93 20.97
CA GLN A 24 18.74 21.69 21.04
C GLN A 24 19.01 23.17 21.25
N SER A 25 18.05 24.02 20.89
CA SER A 25 18.12 25.46 21.22
C SER A 25 18.13 25.65 22.74
N HIS A 26 18.99 26.54 23.24
CA HIS A 26 19.11 26.92 24.66
C HIS A 26 17.92 27.77 25.15
N SER A 27 16.70 27.28 24.91
CA SER A 27 15.48 27.86 25.43
C SER A 27 15.26 27.45 26.89
N ALA A 28 14.51 28.26 27.65
CA ALA A 28 14.16 27.95 29.03
C ALA A 28 13.50 26.56 29.18
N LEU A 29 12.66 26.18 28.21
CA LEU A 29 12.01 24.87 28.18
C LEU A 29 13.02 23.72 27.99
N SER A 30 14.00 23.89 27.10
CA SER A 30 15.05 22.89 26.84
C SER A 30 15.94 22.68 28.08
N LEU A 31 16.31 23.76 28.76
CA LEU A 31 17.11 23.72 29.99
C LEU A 31 16.33 23.12 31.16
N GLN A 32 15.05 23.49 31.34
CA GLN A 32 14.18 22.88 32.35
C GLN A 32 13.94 21.40 32.09
N LEU A 33 13.81 21.00 30.82
CA LEU A 33 13.64 19.61 30.43
C LEU A 33 14.91 18.78 30.72
N ALA A 34 16.10 19.32 30.43
CA ALA A 34 17.36 18.68 30.78
C ALA A 34 17.53 18.53 32.30
N ALA A 35 17.23 19.60 33.05
CA ALA A 35 17.26 19.58 34.52
C ALA A 35 16.27 18.55 35.09
N TYR A 36 15.05 18.49 34.57
CA TYR A 36 14.03 17.50 34.95
C TYR A 36 14.48 16.07 34.64
N TYR A 37 15.03 15.84 33.44
CA TYR A 37 15.57 14.54 33.04
C TYR A 37 16.63 14.04 34.02
N TYR A 38 17.66 14.84 34.30
CA TYR A 38 18.72 14.42 35.22
C TYR A 38 18.24 14.31 36.66
N SER A 39 17.30 15.16 37.10
CA SER A 39 16.68 15.04 38.42
C SER A 39 15.94 13.71 38.58
N LEU A 40 15.21 13.28 37.56
CA LEU A 40 14.50 12.00 37.55
C LEU A 40 15.47 10.82 37.59
N GLN A 41 16.59 10.90 36.87
CA GLN A 41 17.61 9.84 36.85
C GLN A 41 18.36 9.75 38.19
N ILE A 42 18.72 10.89 38.78
CA ILE A 42 19.32 10.98 40.11
C ILE A 42 18.37 10.44 41.17
N TYR A 43 17.09 10.86 41.13
CA TYR A 43 16.06 10.36 42.05
C TYR A 43 15.89 8.83 41.95
N ASN A 44 15.88 8.28 40.74
CA ASN A 44 15.83 6.84 40.49
C ASN A 44 17.06 6.08 41.03
N GLN A 45 18.24 6.71 41.06
CA GLN A 45 19.48 6.11 41.60
C GLN A 45 19.62 6.24 43.12
N LEU A 46 19.14 7.36 43.70
CA LEU A 46 19.31 7.68 45.12
C LEU A 46 18.25 7.04 46.05
N VAL A 47 17.19 6.44 45.52
CA VAL A 47 16.16 5.75 46.33
C VAL A 47 16.15 4.23 46.08
N PRO A 48 17.03 3.43 46.72
CA PRO A 48 16.98 1.97 46.69
C PRO A 48 15.92 1.37 47.66
N CYS A 49 15.26 2.19 48.49
CA CYS A 49 14.49 1.72 49.66
C CYS A 49 12.99 1.49 49.40
N LEU A 50 12.46 1.87 48.24
CA LEU A 50 11.14 1.42 47.78
C LEU A 50 11.38 0.28 46.80
N LYS A 51 11.47 -0.94 47.33
CA LYS A 51 11.37 -2.18 46.54
C LYS A 51 9.98 -2.27 45.93
N ALA A 52 9.77 -1.53 44.85
CA ALA A 52 8.77 -1.82 43.84
C ALA A 52 9.44 -1.45 42.52
N SER A 53 10.20 -2.42 41.98
CA SER A 53 10.62 -2.54 40.58
C SER A 53 10.36 -1.30 39.72
N THR A 54 11.38 -0.48 39.45
CA THR A 54 11.35 0.29 38.20
C THR A 54 11.34 -0.74 37.08
N HIS A 55 10.13 -1.01 36.58
CA HIS A 55 9.86 -2.11 35.67
C HIS A 55 10.74 -1.91 34.43
N THR A 56 11.38 -2.99 33.96
CA THR A 56 12.23 -3.02 32.76
C THR A 56 11.57 -2.39 31.53
N LEU A 57 10.24 -2.28 31.50
CA LEU A 57 9.44 -1.63 30.46
C LEU A 57 9.82 -0.14 30.27
N TYR A 58 10.17 0.58 31.33
CA TYR A 58 10.55 2.00 31.25
C TYR A 58 11.99 2.23 30.75
N ARG A 59 12.77 1.15 30.61
CA ARG A 59 14.13 1.16 30.03
C ARG A 59 14.18 0.50 28.65
N ALA A 60 13.08 -0.08 28.17
CA ALA A 60 13.01 -0.70 26.86
C ALA A 60 13.06 0.36 25.76
N ASP A 61 13.68 0.04 24.62
CA ASP A 61 13.60 0.88 23.43
C ASP A 61 12.11 1.11 23.07
N PRO A 62 11.67 2.37 22.83
CA PRO A 62 10.26 2.64 22.56
C PRO A 62 9.70 1.89 21.35
N LYS A 63 10.50 1.63 20.30
CA LYS A 63 10.04 0.86 19.13
C LYS A 63 9.86 -0.61 19.51
N GLU A 64 10.77 -1.15 20.30
CA GLU A 64 10.69 -2.53 20.77
C GLU A 64 9.52 -2.74 21.72
N LEU A 65 9.24 -1.77 22.61
CA LEU A 65 8.06 -1.79 23.47
C LEU A 65 6.76 -1.76 22.65
N ILE A 66 6.63 -0.86 21.67
CA ILE A 66 5.47 -0.80 20.77
C ILE A 66 5.29 -2.13 20.04
N ARG A 67 6.39 -2.71 19.51
CA ARG A 67 6.39 -3.99 18.81
C ARG A 67 5.90 -5.13 19.71
N LEU A 68 6.46 -5.25 20.91
CA LEU A 68 6.11 -6.30 21.88
C LEU A 68 4.66 -6.20 22.33
N VAL A 69 4.20 -5.00 22.69
CA VAL A 69 2.82 -4.77 23.13
C VAL A 69 1.85 -5.06 21.98
N THR A 70 2.15 -4.59 20.77
CA THR A 70 1.30 -4.84 19.59
C THR A 70 1.23 -6.33 19.26
N GLN A 71 2.35 -7.06 19.31
CA GLN A 71 2.38 -8.51 19.10
C GLN A 71 1.58 -9.26 20.17
N HIS A 72 1.71 -8.87 21.43
CA HIS A 72 1.02 -9.51 22.55
C HIS A 72 -0.50 -9.34 22.48
N VAL A 73 -0.92 -8.11 22.17
CA VAL A 73 -2.34 -7.73 22.01
C VAL A 73 -2.98 -8.43 20.80
N MET A 74 -2.24 -8.63 19.70
CA MET A 74 -2.77 -9.39 18.55
C MET A 74 -2.87 -10.90 18.80
N ALA A 75 -2.11 -11.44 19.77
CA ALA A 75 -2.05 -12.88 20.04
C ALA A 75 -3.07 -13.36 21.09
N HIS A 76 -3.69 -12.45 21.85
CA HIS A 76 -4.67 -12.75 22.89
C HIS A 76 -5.96 -11.95 22.66
N SER A 77 -7.11 -12.55 22.95
CA SER A 77 -8.42 -11.99 22.56
C SER A 77 -9.36 -11.69 23.74
N ASP A 78 -8.99 -12.04 24.97
CA ASP A 78 -9.86 -11.95 26.15
C ASP A 78 -9.44 -10.79 27.07
N TRP A 79 -9.60 -9.56 26.57
CA TRP A 79 -9.21 -8.35 27.30
C TRP A 79 -10.39 -7.75 28.09
N PRO A 80 -10.15 -7.18 29.28
CA PRO A 80 -11.11 -6.32 29.95
C PRO A 80 -11.50 -5.11 29.08
N ALA A 81 -12.73 -4.62 29.21
CA ALA A 81 -13.28 -3.57 28.34
C ALA A 81 -12.47 -2.26 28.34
N ASP A 82 -11.88 -1.89 29.49
CA ASP A 82 -11.00 -0.72 29.63
C ASP A 82 -9.68 -0.89 28.86
N VAL A 83 -9.15 -2.12 28.82
CA VAL A 83 -7.95 -2.46 28.06
C VAL A 83 -8.27 -2.56 26.56
N GLU A 84 -9.44 -3.08 26.20
CA GLU A 84 -9.91 -3.19 24.81
C GLU A 84 -10.04 -1.81 24.14
N GLU A 85 -10.55 -0.79 24.85
CA GLU A 85 -10.60 0.59 24.34
C GLU A 85 -9.20 1.15 24.06
N LEU A 86 -8.24 0.90 24.95
CA LEU A 86 -6.84 1.31 24.78
C LEU A 86 -6.15 0.58 23.62
N ILE A 87 -6.45 -0.70 23.45
CA ILE A 87 -6.00 -1.51 22.30
C ILE A 87 -6.53 -0.90 21.00
N GLY A 88 -7.81 -0.53 20.96
CA GLY A 88 -8.41 0.13 19.81
C GLY A 88 -7.69 1.44 19.46
N GLN A 89 -7.36 2.27 20.46
CA GLN A 89 -6.57 3.49 20.22
C GLN A 89 -5.16 3.19 19.72
N LEU A 90 -4.46 2.20 20.30
CA LEU A 90 -3.13 1.78 19.85
C LEU A 90 -3.15 1.35 18.39
N GLN A 91 -4.14 0.55 17.98
CA GLN A 91 -4.33 0.11 16.60
C GLN A 91 -4.53 1.31 15.67
N VAL A 92 -5.43 2.23 16.00
CA VAL A 92 -5.69 3.44 15.21
C VAL A 92 -4.42 4.27 15.01
N TYR A 93 -3.63 4.50 16.05
CA TYR A 93 -2.39 5.29 15.93
C TYR A 93 -1.28 4.56 15.18
N ASN A 94 -1.15 3.23 15.34
CA ASN A 94 -0.22 2.42 14.57
C ASN A 94 -0.58 2.41 13.08
N GLU A 95 -1.86 2.30 12.75
CA GLU A 95 -2.36 2.42 11.38
C GLU A 95 -2.01 3.78 10.77
N ARG A 96 -2.33 4.87 11.47
CA ARG A 96 -2.02 6.24 11.03
C ARG A 96 -0.53 6.48 10.83
N LEU A 97 0.31 6.00 11.75
CA LEU A 97 1.77 6.12 11.61
C LEU A 97 2.26 5.39 10.36
N THR A 98 1.70 4.22 10.09
CA THR A 98 2.11 3.45 8.93
C THR A 98 1.62 4.09 7.63
N ASP A 99 0.38 4.58 7.60
CA ASP A 99 -0.17 5.32 6.45
C ASP A 99 0.67 6.55 6.11
N LEU A 100 1.08 7.31 7.13
CA LEU A 100 2.00 8.43 6.97
C LEU A 100 3.34 7.98 6.37
N THR A 101 3.90 6.88 6.89
CA THR A 101 5.17 6.34 6.40
C THR A 101 5.07 5.90 4.94
N GLN A 102 3.99 5.21 4.56
CA GLN A 102 3.76 4.80 3.17
C GLN A 102 3.59 6.01 2.26
N ALA A 103 2.79 7.00 2.67
CA ALA A 103 2.60 8.23 1.90
C ALA A 103 3.92 9.00 1.69
N GLN A 104 4.82 9.02 2.67
CA GLN A 104 6.16 9.60 2.52
C GLN A 104 7.03 8.83 1.52
N VAL A 105 6.98 7.49 1.53
CA VAL A 105 7.66 6.67 0.52
C VAL A 105 7.11 6.99 -0.88
N LEU A 106 5.79 7.09 -1.03
CA LEU A 106 5.15 7.44 -2.31
C LEU A 106 5.52 8.84 -2.79
N GLN A 107 5.67 9.81 -1.88
CA GLN A 107 6.19 11.13 -2.21
C GLN A 107 7.65 11.06 -2.71
N GLY A 108 8.49 10.23 -2.08
CA GLY A 108 9.87 9.98 -2.50
C GLY A 108 10.00 9.33 -3.88
N LEU A 109 8.97 8.59 -4.33
CA LEU A 109 8.88 8.06 -5.69
C LEU A 109 8.54 9.12 -6.76
N GLY A 110 8.37 10.38 -6.37
CA GLY A 110 8.11 11.49 -7.31
C GLY A 110 6.69 11.50 -7.89
N ARG A 111 5.75 10.74 -7.31
CA ARG A 111 4.39 10.55 -7.85
C ARG A 111 3.37 11.60 -7.39
N GLY A 112 3.81 12.69 -6.76
CA GLY A 112 2.95 13.84 -6.44
C GLY A 112 1.81 13.51 -5.46
N VAL A 113 2.01 12.58 -4.54
CA VAL A 113 0.97 12.14 -3.59
C VAL A 113 0.73 13.20 -2.51
N ASP A 114 -0.53 13.59 -2.32
CA ASP A 114 -0.95 14.36 -1.16
C ASP A 114 -0.98 13.45 0.07
N VAL A 115 0.07 13.55 0.89
CA VAL A 115 0.28 12.73 2.09
C VAL A 115 -0.88 12.82 3.07
N LYS A 116 -1.43 14.02 3.25
CA LYS A 116 -2.51 14.25 4.20
C LYS A 116 -3.78 13.58 3.70
N ARG A 117 -4.10 13.78 2.42
CA ARG A 117 -5.29 13.19 1.80
C ARG A 117 -5.20 11.67 1.72
N PHE A 118 -4.04 11.11 1.37
CA PHE A 118 -3.82 9.66 1.34
C PHE A 118 -4.10 9.02 2.69
N SER A 119 -3.74 9.67 3.79
CA SER A 119 -3.91 9.14 5.14
C SER A 119 -5.36 9.19 5.65
N SER A 120 -6.21 10.08 5.11
CA SER A 120 -7.56 10.33 5.65
C SER A 120 -8.71 9.99 4.72
N ASP A 121 -8.49 9.98 3.41
CA ASP A 121 -9.52 9.78 2.38
C ASP A 121 -9.36 8.41 1.75
N ALA A 122 -10.25 7.47 2.11
CA ALA A 122 -10.22 6.09 1.63
C ALA A 122 -10.40 5.99 0.10
N HIS A 123 -11.21 6.88 -0.48
CA HIS A 123 -11.43 6.88 -1.92
C HIS A 123 -10.18 7.37 -2.65
N TYR A 124 -9.61 8.51 -2.22
CA TYR A 124 -8.36 9.01 -2.77
C TYR A 124 -7.21 8.01 -2.60
N LYS A 125 -7.14 7.32 -1.45
CA LYS A 125 -6.17 6.25 -1.20
C LYS A 125 -6.30 5.12 -2.22
N LYS A 126 -7.53 4.60 -2.44
CA LYS A 126 -7.80 3.57 -3.45
C LYS A 126 -7.39 4.05 -4.85
N GLN A 127 -7.82 5.23 -5.26
CA GLN A 127 -7.49 5.78 -6.58
C GLN A 127 -5.99 6.02 -6.77
N THR A 128 -5.29 6.47 -5.73
CA THR A 128 -3.83 6.64 -5.77
C THR A 128 -3.14 5.30 -5.97
N ILE A 129 -3.57 4.25 -5.26
CA ILE A 129 -2.98 2.91 -5.40
C ILE A 129 -3.26 2.34 -6.79
N LEU A 130 -4.49 2.47 -7.30
CA LEU A 130 -4.82 2.07 -8.67
C LEU A 130 -3.93 2.81 -9.69
N GLY A 131 -3.77 4.13 -9.55
CA GLY A 131 -2.89 4.90 -10.44
C GLY A 131 -1.40 4.51 -10.36
N LEU A 132 -0.93 3.95 -9.23
CA LEU A 132 0.44 3.42 -9.15
C LEU A 132 0.61 2.11 -9.95
N THR A 133 -0.47 1.39 -10.21
CA THR A 133 -0.47 0.16 -11.00
C THR A 133 -0.28 0.43 -12.50
N GLU A 134 -0.51 1.67 -12.94
CA GLU A 134 -0.28 2.15 -14.30
C GLU A 134 1.23 2.40 -14.53
N THR A 135 2.01 1.31 -14.50
CA THR A 135 3.46 1.36 -14.56
C THR A 135 4.07 0.14 -15.25
N LEU A 136 5.18 0.35 -15.96
CA LEU A 136 6.01 -0.72 -16.51
C LEU A 136 7.18 -1.08 -15.57
N ASP A 137 7.37 -0.35 -14.47
CA ASP A 137 8.44 -0.60 -13.49
C ASP A 137 8.01 -1.69 -12.50
N ASP A 138 8.70 -2.83 -12.52
CA ASP A 138 8.42 -3.98 -11.64
C ASP A 138 8.53 -3.65 -10.15
N SER A 139 9.40 -2.72 -9.78
CA SER A 139 9.55 -2.30 -8.39
C SER A 139 8.31 -1.53 -7.92
N VAL A 140 7.80 -0.62 -8.74
CA VAL A 140 6.59 0.16 -8.47
C VAL A 140 5.35 -0.75 -8.52
N TRP A 141 5.30 -1.69 -9.45
CA TRP A 141 4.26 -2.71 -9.51
C TRP A 141 4.14 -3.50 -8.20
N ARG A 142 5.26 -4.03 -7.70
CA ARG A 142 5.29 -4.80 -6.45
C ARG A 142 4.89 -3.96 -5.23
N ILE A 143 5.30 -2.69 -5.19
CA ILE A 143 4.88 -1.75 -4.14
C ILE A 143 3.37 -1.55 -4.20
N SER A 144 2.81 -1.36 -5.39
CA SER A 144 1.37 -1.16 -5.60
C SER A 144 0.55 -2.36 -5.14
N LEU A 145 1.01 -3.59 -5.44
CA LEU A 145 0.37 -4.81 -4.94
C LEU A 145 0.42 -4.93 -3.42
N SER A 146 1.56 -4.62 -2.81
CA SER A 146 1.68 -4.64 -1.34
C SER A 146 0.75 -3.63 -0.68
N LEU A 147 0.59 -2.44 -1.26
CA LEU A 147 -0.35 -1.44 -0.79
C LEU A 147 -1.80 -1.89 -0.98
N ALA A 148 -2.13 -2.46 -2.15
CA ALA A 148 -3.46 -2.97 -2.42
C ALA A 148 -3.88 -4.04 -1.41
N GLN A 149 -3.00 -5.01 -1.13
CA GLN A 149 -3.24 -6.04 -0.12
C GLN A 149 -3.42 -5.44 1.27
N ARG A 150 -2.59 -4.46 1.65
CA ARG A 150 -2.65 -3.80 2.95
C ARG A 150 -3.98 -3.05 3.16
N TYR A 151 -4.48 -2.40 2.12
CA TYR A 151 -5.71 -1.60 2.18
C TYR A 151 -6.94 -2.35 1.67
N SER A 152 -6.85 -3.69 1.55
CA SER A 152 -7.93 -4.57 1.13
C SER A 152 -8.59 -4.15 -0.19
N ILE A 153 -7.80 -3.64 -1.13
CA ILE A 153 -8.26 -3.36 -2.49
C ILE A 153 -8.31 -4.70 -3.23
N PRO A 154 -9.45 -5.05 -3.87
CA PRO A 154 -9.58 -6.29 -4.63
C PRO A 154 -8.46 -6.44 -5.66
N LEU A 155 -7.87 -7.62 -5.74
CA LEU A 155 -6.82 -7.92 -6.74
C LEU A 155 -7.36 -7.77 -8.16
N TRP A 156 -8.63 -8.07 -8.35
CA TRP A 156 -9.33 -7.85 -9.61
C TRP A 156 -9.24 -6.39 -10.08
N ASP A 157 -9.51 -5.41 -9.19
CA ASP A 157 -9.42 -3.98 -9.53
C ASP A 157 -7.99 -3.61 -9.98
N ILE A 158 -6.98 -4.11 -9.27
CA ILE A 158 -5.56 -3.84 -9.56
C ILE A 158 -5.17 -4.38 -10.94
N TYR A 159 -5.54 -5.63 -11.23
CA TYR A 159 -5.21 -6.26 -12.50
C TYR A 159 -6.00 -5.68 -13.66
N MET A 160 -7.25 -5.28 -13.43
CA MET A 160 -8.09 -4.68 -14.46
C MET A 160 -7.56 -3.28 -14.83
N THR A 161 -7.22 -2.45 -13.85
CA THR A 161 -6.59 -1.13 -14.10
C THR A 161 -5.26 -1.28 -14.81
N HIS A 162 -4.41 -2.24 -14.41
CA HIS A 162 -3.16 -2.48 -15.11
C HIS A 162 -3.37 -2.92 -16.56
N LEU A 163 -4.30 -3.86 -16.79
CA LEU A 163 -4.60 -4.34 -18.13
C LEU A 163 -5.12 -3.21 -19.03
N GLU A 164 -5.99 -2.34 -18.50
CA GLU A 164 -6.43 -1.13 -19.21
C GLU A 164 -5.23 -0.27 -19.61
N PHE A 165 -4.37 0.11 -18.66
CA PHE A 165 -3.15 0.88 -18.93
C PHE A 165 -2.27 0.24 -20.00
N LEU A 166 -2.10 -1.09 -19.97
CA LEU A 166 -1.32 -1.80 -20.98
C LEU A 166 -1.88 -1.52 -22.39
N PHE A 167 -3.19 -1.56 -22.57
CA PHE A 167 -3.82 -1.32 -23.87
C PHE A 167 -3.86 0.16 -24.28
N THR A 168 -3.97 1.08 -23.33
CA THR A 168 -4.20 2.52 -23.62
C THR A 168 -2.90 3.31 -23.68
N ASP A 169 -2.22 3.45 -22.54
CA ASP A 169 -1.21 4.49 -22.31
C ASP A 169 0.21 3.93 -22.19
N SER A 170 0.37 2.60 -22.16
CA SER A 170 1.69 1.98 -21.97
C SER A 170 2.64 2.15 -23.16
N GLY A 171 2.12 2.39 -24.36
CA GLY A 171 2.89 2.45 -25.60
C GLY A 171 3.50 1.11 -26.05
N LEU A 172 3.14 -0.01 -25.41
CA LEU A 172 3.67 -1.33 -25.72
C LEU A 172 3.10 -1.91 -27.02
N SER A 173 3.91 -2.73 -27.71
CA SER A 173 3.43 -3.55 -28.83
C SER A 173 2.46 -4.63 -28.32
N THR A 174 1.59 -5.17 -29.19
CA THR A 174 0.64 -6.24 -28.80
C THR A 174 1.36 -7.46 -28.22
N LYS A 175 2.52 -7.80 -28.78
CA LYS A 175 3.35 -8.92 -28.30
C LYS A 175 3.93 -8.67 -26.91
N ASP A 176 4.33 -7.43 -26.62
CA ASP A 176 4.87 -7.09 -25.30
C ASP A 176 3.75 -7.04 -24.24
N ILE A 177 2.53 -6.63 -24.62
CA ILE A 177 1.37 -6.76 -23.73
C ILE A 177 1.11 -8.24 -23.42
N GLU A 178 1.02 -9.09 -24.44
CA GLU A 178 0.83 -10.54 -24.27
C GLU A 178 1.83 -11.11 -23.26
N GLY A 179 3.13 -10.85 -23.46
CA GLY A 179 4.18 -11.31 -22.55
C GLY A 179 4.06 -10.72 -21.14
N ARG A 180 3.63 -9.46 -20.99
CA ARG A 180 3.44 -8.83 -19.69
C ARG A 180 2.27 -9.44 -18.92
N VAL A 181 1.15 -9.65 -19.60
CA VAL A 181 -0.06 -10.27 -19.05
C VAL A 181 0.22 -11.70 -18.58
N GLU A 182 0.96 -12.47 -19.38
CA GLU A 182 1.37 -13.83 -19.03
C GLU A 182 2.32 -13.84 -17.83
N THR A 183 3.36 -13.00 -17.84
CA THR A 183 4.35 -12.93 -16.75
C THR A 183 3.71 -12.59 -15.40
N LEU A 184 2.71 -11.72 -15.40
CA LEU A 184 1.98 -11.31 -14.20
C LEU A 184 0.78 -12.20 -13.86
N ALA A 185 0.47 -13.18 -14.71
CA ALA A 185 -0.67 -14.08 -14.56
C ALA A 185 -2.01 -13.34 -14.27
N LEU A 186 -2.23 -12.19 -14.95
CA LEU A 186 -3.38 -11.33 -14.64
C LEU A 186 -4.72 -12.06 -14.79
N PHE A 187 -4.81 -12.97 -15.76
CA PHE A 187 -6.04 -13.70 -16.06
C PHE A 187 -6.49 -14.66 -14.96
N ASP A 188 -5.59 -15.11 -14.08
CA ASP A 188 -5.95 -16.02 -12.99
C ASP A 188 -6.96 -15.38 -12.03
N SER A 189 -6.88 -14.06 -11.85
CA SER A 189 -7.86 -13.31 -11.06
C SER A 189 -8.98 -12.73 -11.93
N LEU A 190 -8.69 -12.23 -13.14
CA LEU A 190 -9.71 -11.54 -13.95
C LEU A 190 -10.85 -12.47 -14.41
N LYS A 191 -10.56 -13.76 -14.57
CA LYS A 191 -11.57 -14.80 -14.92
C LYS A 191 -12.64 -15.01 -13.86
N SER A 192 -12.45 -14.53 -12.62
CA SER A 192 -13.45 -14.71 -11.56
C SER A 192 -14.73 -13.89 -11.79
N GLU A 193 -14.66 -12.82 -12.58
CA GLU A 193 -15.80 -11.91 -12.84
C GLU A 193 -15.95 -11.58 -14.35
N PRO A 194 -16.45 -12.54 -15.17
CA PRO A 194 -16.52 -12.38 -16.63
C PRO A 194 -17.40 -11.22 -17.11
N GLU A 195 -18.49 -10.91 -16.38
CA GLU A 195 -19.41 -9.82 -16.74
C GLU A 195 -18.77 -8.45 -16.51
N SER A 196 -18.18 -8.25 -15.33
CA SER A 196 -17.42 -7.04 -14.97
C SER A 196 -16.27 -6.82 -15.95
N PHE A 197 -15.54 -7.89 -16.30
CA PHE A 197 -14.44 -7.85 -17.25
C PHE A 197 -14.92 -7.42 -18.65
N HIS A 198 -15.98 -8.05 -19.18
CA HIS A 198 -16.55 -7.70 -20.48
C HIS A 198 -17.00 -6.23 -20.53
N SER A 199 -17.71 -5.78 -19.49
CA SER A 199 -18.22 -4.41 -19.40
C SER A 199 -17.08 -3.39 -19.41
N HIS A 200 -16.04 -3.63 -18.61
CA HIS A 200 -14.87 -2.75 -18.51
C HIS A 200 -14.07 -2.71 -19.81
N MET A 201 -13.73 -3.89 -20.35
CA MET A 201 -12.99 -4.03 -21.61
C MET A 201 -13.72 -3.35 -22.78
N SER A 202 -15.04 -3.51 -22.87
CA SER A 202 -15.83 -2.90 -23.95
C SER A 202 -15.92 -1.38 -23.82
N LYS A 203 -16.02 -0.85 -22.60
CA LYS A 203 -16.24 0.58 -22.34
C LYS A 203 -14.95 1.40 -22.42
N TYR A 204 -13.87 0.91 -21.80
CA TYR A 204 -12.64 1.69 -21.61
C TYR A 204 -11.50 1.23 -22.52
N VAL A 205 -11.41 -0.06 -22.85
CA VAL A 205 -10.31 -0.58 -23.67
C VAL A 205 -10.65 -0.52 -25.15
N LEU A 206 -11.76 -1.12 -25.59
CA LEU A 206 -12.11 -1.22 -27.02
C LEU A 206 -12.21 0.15 -27.70
N THR A 207 -12.67 1.17 -26.98
CA THR A 207 -12.84 2.54 -27.50
C THR A 207 -11.51 3.22 -27.84
N THR A 208 -10.40 2.71 -27.34
CA THR A 208 -9.04 3.23 -27.59
C THR A 208 -8.28 2.47 -28.66
N VAL A 209 -8.71 1.25 -29.00
CA VAL A 209 -8.04 0.41 -30.00
C VAL A 209 -8.41 0.88 -31.40
N GLU A 210 -7.41 1.21 -32.21
CA GLU A 210 -7.63 1.60 -33.61
C GLU A 210 -8.24 0.44 -34.41
N GLY A 211 -9.29 0.72 -35.20
CA GLY A 211 -9.97 -0.27 -36.03
C GLY A 211 -9.08 -0.93 -37.10
N THR A 212 -7.90 -0.35 -37.37
CA THR A 212 -6.92 -0.88 -38.32
C THR A 212 -5.83 -1.74 -37.65
N ASP A 213 -5.70 -1.68 -36.33
CA ASP A 213 -4.75 -2.50 -35.56
C ASP A 213 -5.33 -3.92 -35.37
N LEU A 214 -5.28 -4.70 -36.45
CA LEU A 214 -5.77 -6.07 -36.48
C LEU A 214 -5.12 -6.97 -35.41
N PRO A 215 -3.79 -6.89 -35.14
CA PRO A 215 -3.18 -7.61 -34.03
C PRO A 215 -3.80 -7.28 -32.67
N ARG A 216 -3.97 -5.99 -32.35
CA ARG A 216 -4.55 -5.56 -31.05
C ARG A 216 -5.99 -6.00 -30.89
N LEU A 217 -6.80 -5.84 -31.93
CA LEU A 217 -8.18 -6.32 -31.95
C LEU A 217 -8.26 -7.83 -31.77
N LEU A 218 -7.39 -8.59 -32.45
CA LEU A 218 -7.34 -10.03 -32.31
C LEU A 218 -7.02 -10.43 -30.86
N TYR A 219 -6.04 -9.77 -30.24
CA TYR A 219 -5.69 -10.04 -28.86
C TYR A 219 -6.84 -9.67 -27.90
N PHE A 220 -7.45 -8.49 -28.07
CA PHE A 220 -8.63 -8.06 -27.30
C PHE A 220 -9.76 -9.11 -27.29
N TYR A 221 -10.16 -9.61 -28.47
CA TYR A 221 -11.22 -10.62 -28.55
C TYR A 221 -10.77 -11.99 -28.02
N THR A 222 -9.48 -12.32 -28.13
CA THR A 222 -8.93 -13.54 -27.51
C THR A 222 -9.07 -13.49 -25.99
N LEU A 223 -8.78 -12.34 -25.38
CA LEU A 223 -8.96 -12.14 -23.94
C LEU A 223 -10.42 -12.27 -23.50
N LEU A 224 -11.37 -11.72 -24.27
CA LEU A 224 -12.80 -11.88 -23.99
C LEU A 224 -13.26 -13.33 -24.10
N GLU A 225 -12.78 -14.07 -25.10
CA GLU A 225 -13.09 -15.50 -25.26
C GLU A 225 -12.52 -16.32 -24.10
N GLU A 226 -11.28 -16.08 -23.71
CA GLU A 226 -10.62 -16.79 -22.60
C GLU A 226 -11.27 -16.51 -21.23
N CYS A 227 -11.82 -15.31 -21.04
CA CYS A 227 -12.62 -14.98 -19.86
C CYS A 227 -14.05 -15.57 -19.91
N GLY A 228 -14.45 -16.25 -21.00
CA GLY A 228 -15.78 -16.81 -21.15
C GLY A 228 -16.87 -15.74 -21.32
N CYS A 229 -16.52 -14.56 -21.85
CA CYS A 229 -17.44 -13.42 -21.97
C CYS A 229 -18.51 -13.59 -23.06
N GLY A 230 -18.53 -14.71 -23.79
CA GLY A 230 -19.41 -14.94 -24.94
C GLY A 230 -20.90 -14.81 -24.63
N SER A 231 -21.34 -15.16 -23.41
CA SER A 231 -22.74 -15.02 -22.97
C SER A 231 -23.15 -13.59 -22.60
N TYR A 232 -22.18 -12.68 -22.42
CA TYR A 232 -22.41 -11.30 -21.98
C TYR A 232 -22.26 -10.28 -23.13
N CYS A 233 -21.84 -10.76 -24.30
CA CYS A 233 -21.84 -9.98 -25.52
C CYS A 233 -23.28 -9.70 -25.93
N SER A 234 -23.68 -8.42 -25.91
CA SER A 234 -25.01 -7.99 -26.38
C SER A 234 -25.16 -8.08 -27.90
N SER A 235 -24.04 -8.29 -28.62
CA SER A 235 -23.99 -8.44 -30.07
C SER A 235 -24.34 -9.87 -30.52
N VAL A 236 -24.99 -9.97 -31.68
CA VAL A 236 -25.24 -11.25 -32.38
C VAL A 236 -23.94 -12.00 -32.71
N ILE A 237 -22.82 -11.28 -32.77
CA ILE A 237 -21.49 -11.80 -33.08
C ILE A 237 -20.74 -12.09 -31.77
N THR A 238 -20.33 -13.34 -31.58
CA THR A 238 -19.53 -13.80 -30.42
C THR A 238 -18.04 -13.45 -30.57
N PRO A 239 -17.27 -13.40 -29.47
CA PRO A 239 -15.81 -13.17 -29.54
C PRO A 239 -15.08 -14.17 -30.45
N ASP A 240 -15.38 -15.47 -30.36
CA ASP A 240 -14.89 -16.49 -31.33
C ASP A 240 -15.17 -16.13 -32.81
N THR A 241 -16.34 -15.58 -33.11
CA THR A 241 -16.66 -15.14 -34.48
C THR A 241 -15.80 -13.96 -34.91
N HIS A 242 -15.57 -12.98 -34.02
CA HIS A 242 -14.64 -11.87 -34.27
C HIS A 242 -13.22 -12.37 -34.51
N ILE A 243 -12.72 -13.31 -33.69
CA ILE A 243 -11.39 -13.93 -33.86
C ILE A 243 -11.26 -14.57 -35.25
N LYS A 244 -12.26 -15.36 -35.68
CA LYS A 244 -12.26 -16.01 -37.00
C LYS A 244 -12.25 -15.00 -38.15
N LEU A 245 -13.02 -13.93 -38.05
CA LEU A 245 -13.07 -12.86 -39.06
C LEU A 245 -11.74 -12.09 -39.14
N LEU A 246 -11.18 -11.70 -37.99
CA LEU A 246 -9.91 -10.97 -37.93
C LEU A 246 -8.75 -11.80 -38.48
N LYS A 247 -8.70 -13.12 -38.20
CA LYS A 247 -7.71 -14.03 -38.79
C LYS A 247 -7.83 -14.09 -40.32
N LYS A 248 -9.05 -14.14 -40.86
CA LYS A 248 -9.28 -14.10 -42.31
C LYS A 248 -8.85 -12.77 -42.92
N LEU A 249 -9.20 -11.64 -42.32
CA LEU A 249 -8.80 -10.32 -42.81
C LEU A 249 -7.28 -10.16 -42.83
N ARG A 250 -6.59 -10.61 -41.77
CA ARG A 250 -5.13 -10.57 -41.70
C ARG A 250 -4.46 -11.34 -42.84
N SER A 251 -5.04 -12.48 -43.25
CA SER A 251 -4.53 -13.29 -44.36
C SER A 251 -4.78 -12.68 -45.75
N VAL A 252 -5.64 -11.67 -45.87
CA VAL A 252 -5.96 -10.99 -47.14
C VAL A 252 -5.17 -9.68 -47.29
N THR A 253 -4.78 -9.06 -46.18
CA THR A 253 -4.00 -7.79 -46.15
C THR A 253 -2.47 -8.02 -46.15
N THR A 254 -2.00 -9.27 -46.16
CA THR A 254 -0.58 -9.63 -46.32
C THR A 254 -0.27 -9.97 -47.77
#